data_AF-A0A382INZ9-F1
#
_entry.id   AF-A0A382INZ9-F1
#
_cell.length_a   1.000
_cell.length_b   1.000
_cell.length_c   1.000
_cell.angle_alpha   90.00
_cell.angle_beta   90.00
_cell.angle_gamma   90.00
#
_symmetry.space_group_name_H-M   'P 1'
#
loop_
_entity.id
_entity.type
_entity.pdbx_description
1 polymer ?
#
loop_
_entity_poly.entity_id
_entity_poly.type
_entity_poly.pdbx_seq_one_letter_code
_entity_poly.pdbx_strand_id
1 'polypeptide(L)'
;AVLTDAIVHHTNFHDANLEGVNLSYKDLTGTILTDADLTDANLVGVDLSGKDLTGTILKGADLTDANLDGVDLSGKDLTWTILTNVNLENTILTDANLNCVGNSVCSIMNLNDMTLKGRDLTDANLDGVELKGRDLTGTILKGVDLSGKDLTGTILKGTDLTDTKLPFISLSEKDFQKTVFDELDLSGKDLSKSSLWYASFKNTNLEDVTLFYADLMMTDLTMIKNKSLAGADLTHASFLLANLSGVDLSDVTLEGTNFLRTDLSGVDFTTTKPIAVLFALSNLANSNFEGVSSTSYDSYTRIFENKAHLDPKQDVESGDFNERKFVMEVFGEVKDNVRVISTKVSGNDLYVEWFF
;
A
#
# COMPACT_ATOMS: atom_id res chain seq x y z
N ALA A 1 4.59 33.71 33.12
CA ALA A 1 4.08 34.68 34.13
C ALA A 1 2.78 34.16 34.75
N VAL A 2 2.47 34.44 36.04
CA VAL A 2 1.19 33.99 36.63
C VAL A 2 0.12 35.04 36.33
N LEU A 3 -0.66 34.83 35.26
CA LEU A 3 -1.77 35.71 34.85
C LEU A 3 -3.15 35.21 35.34
N THR A 4 -3.19 34.25 36.27
CA THR A 4 -4.41 33.54 36.68
C THR A 4 -5.58 34.48 37.03
N ASP A 5 -5.31 35.57 37.76
CA ASP A 5 -6.33 36.56 38.15
C ASP A 5 -6.28 37.86 37.34
N ALA A 6 -5.40 37.95 36.34
CA ALA A 6 -5.29 39.15 35.52
C ALA A 6 -6.47 39.26 34.55
N ILE A 7 -7.03 40.47 34.47
CA ILE A 7 -7.90 40.89 33.38
C ILE A 7 -6.99 41.28 32.21
N VAL A 8 -7.10 40.56 31.10
CA VAL A 8 -6.17 40.68 29.96
C VAL A 8 -6.83 41.13 28.65
N HIS A 9 -8.13 41.41 28.62
CA HIS A 9 -8.78 41.97 27.43
C HIS A 9 -8.13 43.29 27.01
N HIS A 10 -8.05 43.57 25.71
CA HIS A 10 -7.40 44.75 25.12
C HIS A 10 -5.90 44.93 25.49
N THR A 11 -5.22 43.87 25.93
CA THR A 11 -3.79 43.92 26.27
C THR A 11 -2.93 43.64 25.04
N ASN A 12 -1.82 44.37 24.91
CA ASN A 12 -0.83 44.12 23.88
C ASN A 12 0.24 43.13 24.40
N PHE A 13 0.27 41.92 23.83
CA PHE A 13 1.27 40.89 24.09
C PHE A 13 2.19 40.66 22.89
N HIS A 14 2.30 41.62 21.97
CA HIS A 14 3.23 41.52 20.85
C HIS A 14 4.65 41.26 21.34
N ASP A 15 5.31 40.24 20.77
CA ASP A 15 6.69 39.81 21.14
C ASP A 15 6.85 39.41 22.62
N ALA A 16 5.75 39.10 23.31
CA ALA A 16 5.79 38.71 24.72
C ALA A 16 6.14 37.22 24.87
N ASN A 17 7.02 36.89 25.83
CA ASN A 17 7.18 35.52 26.30
C ASN A 17 6.05 35.18 27.30
N LEU A 18 5.15 34.32 26.86
CA LEU A 18 4.03 33.78 27.60
C LEU A 18 4.14 32.24 27.76
N GLU A 19 5.35 31.70 27.72
CA GLU A 19 5.60 30.28 27.89
C GLU A 19 4.99 29.75 29.21
N GLY A 20 4.27 28.64 29.11
CA GLY A 20 3.62 27.97 30.25
C GLY A 20 2.54 28.79 30.95
N VAL A 21 2.07 29.90 30.37
CA VAL A 21 1.05 30.74 30.99
C VAL A 21 -0.28 30.01 31.07
N ASN A 22 -1.07 30.28 32.12
CA ASN A 22 -2.46 29.85 32.16
C ASN A 22 -3.40 31.01 31.78
N LEU A 23 -4.02 30.88 30.61
CA LEU A 23 -5.06 31.77 30.07
C LEU A 23 -6.41 31.04 29.88
N SER A 24 -6.59 29.85 30.45
CA SER A 24 -7.81 29.06 30.29
C SER A 24 -9.06 29.89 30.58
N TYR A 25 -10.04 29.85 29.67
CA TYR A 25 -11.33 30.54 29.74
C TYR A 25 -11.26 32.07 29.90
N LYS A 26 -10.10 32.69 29.63
CA LYS A 26 -9.98 34.15 29.69
C LYS A 26 -10.60 34.81 28.47
N ASP A 27 -11.19 35.98 28.70
CA ASP A 27 -11.59 36.89 27.65
C ASP A 27 -10.35 37.54 27.04
N LEU A 28 -10.04 37.12 25.81
CA LEU A 28 -8.94 37.65 24.99
C LEU A 28 -9.45 38.70 23.99
N THR A 29 -10.66 39.24 24.15
CA THR A 29 -11.18 40.27 23.23
C THR A 29 -10.21 41.45 23.12
N GLY A 30 -9.87 41.83 21.89
CA GLY A 30 -8.97 42.95 21.61
C GLY A 30 -7.49 42.75 21.98
N THR A 31 -7.07 41.56 22.42
CA THR A 31 -5.64 41.29 22.64
C THR A 31 -4.86 41.20 21.33
N ILE A 32 -3.60 41.63 21.39
CA ILE A 32 -2.62 41.46 20.30
C ILE A 32 -1.68 40.34 20.72
N LEU A 33 -1.61 39.26 19.93
CA LEU A 33 -0.80 38.06 20.19
C LEU A 33 0.28 37.83 19.12
N THR A 34 0.42 38.75 18.16
CA THR A 34 1.39 38.60 17.06
C THR A 34 2.81 38.50 17.61
N ASP A 35 3.59 37.55 17.11
CA ASP A 35 4.96 37.24 17.55
C ASP A 35 5.08 36.82 19.04
N ALA A 36 3.98 36.55 19.74
CA ALA A 36 4.04 36.06 21.12
C ALA A 36 4.48 34.59 21.20
N ASP A 37 5.23 34.24 22.23
CA ASP A 37 5.58 32.85 22.55
C ASP A 37 4.58 32.26 23.55
N LEU A 38 3.68 31.40 23.07
CA LEU A 38 2.70 30.66 23.86
C LEU A 38 3.09 29.18 24.00
N THR A 39 4.37 28.86 23.92
CA THR A 39 4.86 27.48 24.12
C THR A 39 4.36 26.93 25.45
N ASP A 40 3.80 25.70 25.44
CA ASP A 40 3.23 25.02 26.61
C ASP A 40 2.15 25.81 27.38
N ALA A 41 1.55 26.85 26.78
CA ALA A 41 0.51 27.65 27.43
C ALA A 41 -0.81 26.86 27.54
N ASN A 42 -1.53 27.06 28.64
CA ASN A 42 -2.90 26.59 28.78
C ASN A 42 -3.87 27.65 28.23
N LEU A 43 -4.48 27.33 27.09
CA LEU A 43 -5.45 28.12 26.33
C LEU A 43 -6.82 27.42 26.28
N VAL A 44 -7.15 26.58 27.26
CA VAL A 44 -8.41 25.82 27.25
C VAL A 44 -9.62 26.76 27.22
N GLY A 45 -10.54 26.54 26.29
CA GLY A 45 -11.82 27.27 26.19
C GLY A 45 -11.72 28.75 25.83
N VAL A 46 -10.58 29.23 25.33
CA VAL A 46 -10.44 30.63 24.90
C VAL A 46 -11.07 30.86 23.52
N ASP A 47 -11.51 32.09 23.26
CA ASP A 47 -11.93 32.52 21.92
C ASP A 47 -10.80 33.28 21.21
N LEU A 48 -10.27 32.68 20.15
CA LEU A 48 -9.28 33.26 19.25
C LEU A 48 -9.85 33.47 17.84
N SER A 49 -11.16 33.33 17.63
CA SER A 49 -11.76 33.46 16.30
C SER A 49 -11.38 34.78 15.61
N GLY A 50 -11.00 34.66 14.33
CA GLY A 50 -10.56 35.76 13.49
C GLY A 50 -9.32 36.52 13.96
N LYS A 51 -8.59 36.04 14.97
CA LYS A 51 -7.37 36.71 15.45
C LYS A 51 -6.22 36.55 14.47
N ASP A 52 -5.45 37.62 14.35
CA ASP A 52 -4.14 37.58 13.74
C ASP A 52 -3.14 36.93 14.71
N LEU A 53 -2.71 35.71 14.37
CA LEU A 53 -1.68 34.97 15.08
C LEU A 53 -0.35 34.97 14.29
N THR A 54 -0.10 35.94 13.41
CA THR A 54 1.17 36.05 12.67
C THR A 54 2.35 36.01 13.64
N GLY A 55 3.30 35.11 13.38
CA GLY A 55 4.50 34.94 14.22
C GLY A 55 4.28 34.25 15.58
N THR A 56 3.04 34.09 16.05
CA THR A 56 2.76 33.42 17.33
C THR A 56 3.23 31.97 17.34
N ILE A 57 3.91 31.56 18.41
CA ILE A 57 4.36 30.17 18.64
C ILE A 57 3.34 29.47 19.55
N LEU A 58 2.80 28.33 19.11
CA LEU A 58 1.77 27.55 19.82
C LEU A 58 2.22 26.14 20.20
N LYS A 59 3.53 25.85 20.06
CA LYS A 59 4.09 24.52 20.30
C LYS A 59 3.75 24.03 21.71
N GLY A 60 3.20 22.83 21.85
CA GLY A 60 2.84 22.29 23.17
C GLY A 60 1.66 22.94 23.88
N ALA A 61 1.06 24.00 23.32
CA ALA A 61 -0.07 24.69 23.96
C ALA A 61 -1.32 23.80 24.04
N ASP A 62 -2.09 23.94 25.11
CA ASP A 62 -3.38 23.27 25.27
C ASP A 62 -4.53 24.18 24.83
N LEU A 63 -5.08 23.93 23.65
CA LEU A 63 -6.22 24.63 23.06
C LEU A 63 -7.53 23.87 23.25
N THR A 64 -7.64 22.92 24.18
CA THR A 64 -8.87 22.13 24.35
C THR A 64 -10.12 23.03 24.47
N ASP A 65 -11.19 22.74 23.72
CA ASP A 65 -12.44 23.52 23.66
C ASP A 65 -12.29 24.99 23.18
N ALA A 66 -11.13 25.40 22.62
CA ALA A 66 -10.93 26.75 22.11
C ALA A 66 -11.65 27.00 20.77
N ASN A 67 -11.89 28.27 20.44
CA ASN A 67 -12.43 28.68 19.15
C ASN A 67 -11.34 29.30 18.27
N LEU A 68 -11.03 28.67 17.13
CA LEU A 68 -10.07 29.14 16.12
C LEU A 68 -10.76 29.53 14.80
N ASP A 69 -12.08 29.74 14.78
CA ASP A 69 -12.81 30.03 13.55
C ASP A 69 -12.16 31.17 12.73
N GLY A 70 -11.87 30.93 11.46
CA GLY A 70 -11.28 31.91 10.55
C GLY A 70 -9.83 32.31 10.82
N VAL A 71 -9.09 31.60 11.69
CA VAL A 71 -7.67 31.88 11.98
C VAL A 71 -6.76 31.30 10.89
N ASP A 72 -5.68 32.01 10.56
CA ASP A 72 -4.62 31.49 9.68
C ASP A 72 -3.47 30.90 10.51
N LEU A 73 -3.31 29.57 10.41
CA LEU A 73 -2.25 28.80 11.04
C LEU A 73 -1.23 28.27 10.00
N SER A 74 -1.22 28.84 8.79
CA SER A 74 -0.37 28.35 7.72
C SER A 74 1.13 28.41 8.10
N GLY A 75 1.86 27.34 7.79
CA GLY A 75 3.30 27.22 8.06
C GLY A 75 3.69 27.15 9.54
N LYS A 76 2.74 27.13 10.48
CA LYS A 76 3.05 27.09 11.92
C LYS A 76 3.52 25.72 12.38
N ASP A 77 4.45 25.71 13.33
CA ASP A 77 4.77 24.51 14.10
C ASP A 77 3.77 24.33 15.24
N LEU A 78 2.87 23.37 15.07
CA LEU A 78 1.84 22.95 16.04
C LEU A 78 2.21 21.61 16.68
N THR A 79 3.50 21.26 16.66
CA THR A 79 4.02 20.08 17.36
C THR A 79 3.64 20.13 18.84
N TRP A 80 3.08 19.02 19.34
CA TRP A 80 2.60 18.86 20.72
C TRP A 80 1.43 19.75 21.15
N THR A 81 0.89 20.60 20.28
CA THR A 81 -0.30 21.42 20.58
C THR A 81 -1.53 20.53 20.71
N ILE A 82 -2.30 20.64 21.79
CA ILE A 82 -3.54 19.87 22.01
C ILE A 82 -4.71 20.67 21.41
N LEU A 83 -5.44 20.16 20.43
CA LEU A 83 -6.62 20.86 19.85
C LEU A 83 -7.94 20.06 20.03
N THR A 84 -8.06 19.30 21.11
CA THR A 84 -9.27 18.52 21.43
C THR A 84 -10.51 19.42 21.46
N ASN A 85 -11.59 19.06 20.76
CA ASN A 85 -12.83 19.87 20.71
C ASN A 85 -12.65 21.32 20.23
N VAL A 86 -11.57 21.64 19.50
CA VAL A 86 -11.39 22.99 18.96
C VAL A 86 -12.34 23.24 17.80
N ASN A 87 -12.96 24.42 17.77
CA ASN A 87 -13.65 24.89 16.57
C ASN A 87 -12.62 25.37 15.54
N LEU A 88 -12.46 24.60 14.45
CA LEU A 88 -11.57 24.90 13.33
C LEU A 88 -12.33 25.36 12.07
N GLU A 89 -13.59 25.78 12.19
CA GLU A 89 -14.36 26.29 11.05
C GLU A 89 -13.56 27.40 10.34
N ASN A 90 -13.49 27.38 9.00
CA ASN A 90 -12.74 28.35 8.20
C ASN A 90 -11.23 28.56 8.56
N THR A 91 -10.62 27.72 9.41
CA THR A 91 -9.21 27.83 9.78
C THR A 91 -8.31 27.39 8.62
N ILE A 92 -7.24 28.14 8.35
CA ILE A 92 -6.27 27.80 7.29
C ILE A 92 -5.08 27.06 7.92
N LEU A 93 -4.84 25.81 7.50
CA LEU A 93 -3.78 24.93 8.03
C LEU A 93 -2.71 24.58 6.97
N THR A 94 -2.59 25.37 5.90
CA THR A 94 -1.68 25.07 4.79
C THR A 94 -0.24 25.02 5.28
N ASP A 95 0.47 23.91 5.02
CA ASP A 95 1.86 23.70 5.46
C ASP A 95 2.10 23.77 6.98
N ALA A 96 1.05 23.71 7.81
CA ALA A 96 1.20 23.61 9.25
C ALA A 96 1.78 22.25 9.66
N ASN A 97 2.76 22.24 10.56
CA ASN A 97 3.36 21.02 11.09
C ASN A 97 2.57 20.51 12.31
N LEU A 98 1.78 19.47 12.10
CA LEU A 98 1.04 18.77 13.15
C LEU A 98 1.71 17.41 13.37
N ASN A 99 2.64 17.31 14.32
CA ASN A 99 3.24 16.02 14.66
C ASN A 99 2.19 15.16 15.39
N CYS A 100 1.44 14.34 14.65
CA CYS A 100 0.34 13.49 15.15
C CYS A 100 0.90 12.25 15.85
N VAL A 101 1.44 12.38 17.08
CA VAL A 101 1.56 11.23 17.99
C VAL A 101 0.64 11.48 19.17
N GLY A 102 -0.52 10.80 19.18
CA GLY A 102 -1.48 10.85 20.29
C GLY A 102 -2.43 12.05 20.33
N ASN A 103 -2.55 12.84 19.26
CA ASN A 103 -3.41 14.03 19.22
C ASN A 103 -4.78 13.75 18.56
N SER A 104 -5.86 13.99 19.31
CA SER A 104 -7.28 13.83 18.94
C SER A 104 -7.78 14.79 17.85
N VAL A 105 -6.90 15.59 17.27
CA VAL A 105 -7.23 16.63 16.29
C VAL A 105 -7.20 16.09 14.88
N CYS A 106 -6.31 15.14 14.63
CA CYS A 106 -6.23 14.47 13.33
C CYS A 106 -7.54 13.67 13.07
N SER A 107 -8.35 13.37 14.11
CA SER A 107 -9.71 12.81 14.00
C SER A 107 -10.85 13.80 13.70
N ILE A 108 -10.63 15.13 13.79
CA ILE A 108 -11.65 16.16 13.47
C ILE A 108 -11.29 17.06 12.28
N MET A 109 -10.06 16.99 11.76
CA MET A 109 -9.87 17.38 10.36
C MET A 109 -10.79 16.48 9.55
N ASN A 110 -11.74 17.08 8.83
CA ASN A 110 -12.60 16.35 7.92
C ASN A 110 -11.76 15.88 6.73
N LEU A 111 -10.96 14.84 6.98
CA LEU A 111 -10.23 14.12 5.96
C LEU A 111 -11.22 13.55 4.95
N ASN A 112 -12.52 13.42 5.30
CA ASN A 112 -13.51 12.91 4.36
C ASN A 112 -13.63 13.76 3.09
N ASP A 113 -13.32 15.06 3.14
CA ASP A 113 -13.37 15.94 1.96
C ASP A 113 -11.98 16.22 1.33
N MET A 114 -10.91 15.64 1.89
CA MET A 114 -9.54 15.88 1.42
C MET A 114 -9.04 14.78 0.49
N THR A 115 -8.31 15.18 -0.56
CA THR A 115 -7.50 14.26 -1.38
C THR A 115 -6.29 13.78 -0.59
N LEU A 116 -6.26 12.48 -0.29
CA LEU A 116 -5.18 11.85 0.48
C LEU A 116 -4.02 11.33 -0.38
N LYS A 117 -4.21 11.26 -1.71
CA LYS A 117 -3.21 10.81 -2.67
C LYS A 117 -1.85 11.49 -2.47
N GLY A 118 -0.80 10.69 -2.28
CA GLY A 118 0.59 11.14 -2.16
C GLY A 118 0.93 11.84 -0.84
N ARG A 119 0.04 11.81 0.16
CA ARG A 119 0.26 12.48 1.45
C ARG A 119 1.07 11.60 2.40
N ASP A 120 1.83 12.24 3.29
CA ASP A 120 2.44 11.56 4.43
C ASP A 120 1.50 11.65 5.63
N LEU A 121 1.05 10.50 6.11
CA LEU A 121 0.15 10.31 7.25
C LEU A 121 0.77 9.35 8.26
N THR A 122 2.11 9.28 8.31
CA THR A 122 2.83 8.45 9.29
C THR A 122 2.30 8.72 10.72
N ASP A 123 1.94 7.64 11.42
CA ASP A 123 1.37 7.61 12.78
C ASP A 123 0.07 8.40 12.98
N ALA A 124 -0.59 8.86 11.91
CA ALA A 124 -1.82 9.63 12.00
C ALA A 124 -2.98 8.83 12.60
N ASN A 125 -3.79 9.47 13.45
CA ASN A 125 -5.07 8.91 13.89
C ASN A 125 -6.13 9.12 12.80
N LEU A 126 -6.62 8.01 12.22
CA LEU A 126 -7.67 8.02 11.20
C LEU A 126 -9.07 7.69 11.76
N ASP A 127 -9.29 7.72 13.07
CA ASP A 127 -10.63 7.55 13.67
C ASP A 127 -11.65 8.53 13.09
N GLY A 128 -12.83 8.01 12.72
CA GLY A 128 -13.87 8.80 12.02
C GLY A 128 -13.68 9.03 10.53
N VAL A 129 -12.50 8.71 9.95
CA VAL A 129 -12.24 8.85 8.51
C VAL A 129 -12.82 7.66 7.73
N GLU A 130 -13.65 7.94 6.73
CA GLU A 130 -14.24 6.96 5.81
C GLU A 130 -13.29 6.68 4.64
N LEU A 131 -12.57 5.55 4.66
CA LEU A 131 -11.60 5.21 3.60
C LEU A 131 -12.20 4.48 2.40
N LYS A 132 -13.47 4.12 2.46
CA LYS A 132 -14.17 3.38 1.42
C LYS A 132 -14.11 4.12 0.08
N GLY A 133 -13.70 3.43 -0.97
CA GLY A 133 -13.63 3.97 -2.33
C GLY A 133 -12.56 5.05 -2.57
N ARG A 134 -11.75 5.39 -1.57
CA ARG A 134 -10.75 6.46 -1.69
C ARG A 134 -9.56 6.08 -2.55
N ASP A 135 -9.00 7.09 -3.21
CA ASP A 135 -7.68 6.99 -3.83
C ASP A 135 -6.60 7.38 -2.80
N LEU A 136 -5.88 6.36 -2.30
CA LEU A 136 -4.72 6.52 -1.42
C LEU A 136 -3.40 6.33 -2.17
N THR A 137 -3.41 6.43 -3.51
CA THR A 137 -2.21 6.19 -4.32
C THR A 137 -1.01 7.00 -3.82
N GLY A 138 0.10 6.34 -3.51
CA GLY A 138 1.35 6.98 -3.07
C GLY A 138 1.33 7.57 -1.66
N THR A 139 0.30 7.31 -0.86
CA THR A 139 0.20 7.81 0.53
C THR A 139 1.14 7.04 1.45
N ILE A 140 1.70 7.69 2.46
CA ILE A 140 2.47 7.02 3.52
C ILE A 140 1.56 6.85 4.73
N LEU A 141 1.22 5.61 5.09
CA LEU A 141 0.35 5.24 6.22
C LEU A 141 1.13 4.47 7.30
N LYS A 142 2.44 4.69 7.36
CA LYS A 142 3.32 3.97 8.27
C LYS A 142 2.84 4.10 9.72
N GLY A 143 2.72 2.98 10.44
CA GLY A 143 2.29 2.95 11.85
C GLY A 143 0.80 3.25 12.12
N VAL A 144 0.02 3.56 11.09
CA VAL A 144 -1.40 3.91 11.23
C VAL A 144 -2.24 2.69 11.65
N ASP A 145 -3.26 2.92 12.48
CA ASP A 145 -4.25 1.90 12.83
C ASP A 145 -5.44 1.88 11.84
N LEU A 146 -5.51 0.85 10.99
CA LEU A 146 -6.62 0.63 10.05
C LEU A 146 -7.55 -0.51 10.51
N SER A 147 -7.39 -1.05 11.72
CA SER A 147 -8.04 -2.29 12.17
C SER A 147 -9.58 -2.28 12.06
N GLY A 148 -10.21 -1.11 12.17
CA GLY A 148 -11.65 -0.91 12.06
C GLY A 148 -12.13 -0.26 10.76
N LYS A 149 -11.28 -0.10 9.74
CA LYS A 149 -11.62 0.65 8.51
C LYS A 149 -12.18 -0.25 7.41
N ASP A 150 -13.26 0.22 6.75
CA ASP A 150 -13.72 -0.36 5.49
C ASP A 150 -12.83 0.12 4.34
N LEU A 151 -12.01 -0.78 3.79
CA LEU A 151 -11.14 -0.52 2.65
C LEU A 151 -11.77 -0.96 1.31
N THR A 152 -13.08 -1.24 1.28
CA THR A 152 -13.78 -1.64 0.05
C THR A 152 -13.65 -0.55 -1.01
N GLY A 153 -13.17 -0.91 -2.20
CA GLY A 153 -12.96 0.00 -3.32
C GLY A 153 -11.81 1.01 -3.14
N THR A 154 -11.07 0.98 -2.03
CA THR A 154 -9.91 1.85 -1.81
C THR A 154 -8.77 1.46 -2.77
N ILE A 155 -8.13 2.44 -3.38
CA ILE A 155 -6.95 2.27 -4.24
C ILE A 155 -5.70 2.45 -3.38
N LEU A 156 -4.89 1.40 -3.25
CA LEU A 156 -3.70 1.39 -2.38
C LEU A 156 -2.39 1.36 -3.16
N LYS A 157 -2.44 1.57 -4.48
CA LYS A 157 -1.27 1.60 -5.37
C LYS A 157 -0.14 2.49 -4.86
N GLY A 158 1.04 1.94 -4.64
CA GLY A 158 2.21 2.71 -4.20
C GLY A 158 2.10 3.25 -2.77
N THR A 159 1.11 2.82 -2.00
CA THR A 159 0.97 3.23 -0.59
C THR A 159 2.07 2.58 0.23
N ASP A 160 2.59 3.30 1.22
CA ASP A 160 3.47 2.72 2.23
C ASP A 160 2.63 2.31 3.45
N LEU A 161 2.47 0.99 3.66
CA LEU A 161 1.73 0.39 4.76
C LEU A 161 2.68 -0.17 5.83
N THR A 162 3.93 0.29 5.90
CA THR A 162 4.90 -0.25 6.86
C THR A 162 4.38 -0.15 8.29
N ASP A 163 4.39 -1.24 9.04
CA ASP A 163 3.94 -1.26 10.46
C ASP A 163 2.49 -0.80 10.69
N THR A 164 1.65 -0.76 9.64
CA THR A 164 0.22 -0.42 9.74
C THR A 164 -0.57 -1.58 10.34
N LYS A 165 -1.52 -1.33 11.26
CA LYS A 165 -2.46 -2.37 11.68
C LYS A 165 -3.58 -2.54 10.65
N LEU A 166 -3.51 -3.58 9.84
CA LEU A 166 -4.52 -3.84 8.80
C LEU A 166 -5.84 -4.34 9.37
N PRO A 167 -6.97 -4.06 8.71
CA PRO A 167 -8.26 -4.57 9.12
C PRO A 167 -8.33 -6.10 9.03
N PHE A 168 -9.30 -6.67 9.73
CA PHE A 168 -9.60 -8.10 9.68
C PHE A 168 -10.30 -8.52 8.38
N ILE A 169 -10.85 -7.56 7.63
CA ILE A 169 -11.55 -7.82 6.36
C ILE A 169 -10.60 -8.37 5.28
N SER A 170 -11.16 -9.07 4.30
CA SER A 170 -10.42 -9.53 3.11
C SER A 170 -9.79 -8.36 2.36
N LEU A 171 -8.56 -8.57 1.89
CA LEU A 171 -7.80 -7.65 1.06
C LEU A 171 -7.76 -8.10 -0.41
N SER A 172 -8.66 -9.02 -0.79
CA SER A 172 -8.80 -9.53 -2.15
C SER A 172 -9.25 -8.47 -3.16
N GLU A 173 -8.98 -8.72 -4.43
CA GLU A 173 -9.43 -7.93 -5.60
C GLU A 173 -8.96 -6.45 -5.55
N LYS A 174 -7.79 -6.18 -4.96
CA LYS A 174 -7.23 -4.83 -4.83
C LYS A 174 -6.04 -4.58 -5.77
N ASP A 175 -5.89 -3.32 -6.17
CA ASP A 175 -4.67 -2.85 -6.82
C ASP A 175 -3.66 -2.40 -5.76
N PHE A 176 -2.68 -3.27 -5.52
CA PHE A 176 -1.54 -3.07 -4.62
C PHE A 176 -0.22 -2.90 -5.38
N GLN A 177 -0.24 -2.56 -6.67
CA GLN A 177 1.00 -2.33 -7.43
C GLN A 177 1.90 -1.35 -6.69
N LYS A 178 3.18 -1.69 -6.50
CA LYS A 178 4.20 -0.88 -5.82
C LYS A 178 3.93 -0.56 -4.35
N THR A 179 2.94 -1.20 -3.73
CA THR A 179 2.63 -1.00 -2.30
C THR A 179 3.74 -1.58 -1.44
N VAL A 180 4.06 -0.92 -0.33
CA VAL A 180 5.05 -1.40 0.65
C VAL A 180 4.29 -2.06 1.80
N PHE A 181 4.46 -3.37 1.98
CA PHE A 181 3.89 -4.15 3.08
C PHE A 181 4.93 -4.50 4.15
N ASP A 182 6.08 -3.81 4.15
CA ASP A 182 7.21 -4.13 5.00
C ASP A 182 6.80 -4.17 6.49
N GLU A 183 7.39 -5.07 7.27
CA GLU A 183 7.14 -5.28 8.71
C GLU A 183 5.74 -5.78 9.10
N LEU A 184 4.83 -5.99 8.14
CA LEU A 184 3.46 -6.41 8.43
C LEU A 184 3.32 -7.91 8.76
N ASP A 185 2.28 -8.22 9.54
CA ASP A 185 1.78 -9.58 9.67
C ASP A 185 0.58 -9.79 8.73
N LEU A 186 0.82 -10.47 7.60
CA LEU A 186 -0.21 -10.85 6.64
C LEU A 186 -0.58 -12.34 6.77
N SER A 187 -0.17 -13.02 7.85
CA SER A 187 -0.47 -14.43 7.99
C SER A 187 -1.96 -14.72 7.99
N GLY A 188 -2.37 -15.75 7.23
CA GLY A 188 -3.77 -16.12 7.06
C GLY A 188 -4.65 -15.09 6.35
N LYS A 189 -4.11 -13.94 5.89
CA LYS A 189 -4.91 -12.92 5.20
C LYS A 189 -5.19 -13.32 3.75
N ASP A 190 -6.34 -12.87 3.27
CA ASP A 190 -6.77 -13.08 1.89
C ASP A 190 -6.39 -11.89 1.01
N LEU A 191 -5.45 -12.11 0.09
CA LEU A 191 -5.01 -11.20 -0.97
C LEU A 191 -5.33 -11.77 -2.37
N SER A 192 -6.29 -12.68 -2.47
CA SER A 192 -6.65 -13.32 -3.73
C SER A 192 -7.06 -12.30 -4.81
N LYS A 193 -6.73 -12.61 -6.07
CA LYS A 193 -7.03 -11.80 -7.27
C LYS A 193 -6.52 -10.36 -7.23
N SER A 194 -5.60 -10.04 -6.31
CA SER A 194 -5.00 -8.71 -6.20
C SER A 194 -3.80 -8.56 -7.13
N SER A 195 -3.56 -7.32 -7.60
CA SER A 195 -2.36 -6.97 -8.35
C SER A 195 -1.30 -6.45 -7.40
N LEU A 196 -0.17 -7.16 -7.28
CA LEU A 196 0.90 -6.91 -6.32
C LEU A 196 2.24 -6.62 -7.04
N TRP A 197 2.20 -6.19 -8.31
CA TRP A 197 3.43 -5.97 -9.10
C TRP A 197 4.34 -4.98 -8.41
N TYR A 198 5.62 -5.32 -8.31
CA TYR A 198 6.64 -4.49 -7.64
C TYR A 198 6.31 -4.14 -6.17
N ALA A 199 5.40 -4.86 -5.51
CA ALA A 199 5.16 -4.66 -4.09
C ALA A 199 6.40 -5.11 -3.26
N SER A 200 6.60 -4.46 -2.13
CA SER A 200 7.66 -4.80 -1.16
C SER A 200 7.07 -5.57 0.01
N PHE A 201 7.77 -6.61 0.46
CA PHE A 201 7.36 -7.49 1.56
C PHE A 201 8.50 -7.75 2.55
N LYS A 202 9.38 -6.77 2.79
CA LYS A 202 10.56 -6.99 3.64
C LYS A 202 10.11 -7.21 5.08
N ASN A 203 10.61 -8.29 5.68
CA ASN A 203 10.23 -8.75 7.01
C ASN A 203 8.71 -8.94 7.20
N THR A 204 7.95 -9.10 6.12
CA THR A 204 6.51 -9.34 6.17
C THR A 204 6.24 -10.82 6.41
N ASN A 205 5.35 -11.15 7.35
CA ASN A 205 4.88 -12.52 7.54
C ASN A 205 3.85 -12.87 6.46
N LEU A 206 4.14 -13.88 5.64
CA LEU A 206 3.26 -14.36 4.57
C LEU A 206 2.88 -15.84 4.75
N GLU A 207 3.11 -16.43 5.93
CA GLU A 207 2.68 -17.80 6.23
C GLU A 207 1.14 -17.91 6.18
N ASP A 208 0.61 -19.01 5.64
CA ASP A 208 -0.84 -19.26 5.46
C ASP A 208 -1.62 -18.21 4.62
N VAL A 209 -0.93 -17.31 3.93
CA VAL A 209 -1.58 -16.27 3.11
C VAL A 209 -2.35 -16.87 1.93
N THR A 210 -3.51 -16.32 1.60
CA THR A 210 -4.24 -16.70 0.37
C THR A 210 -3.90 -15.74 -0.76
N LEU A 211 -3.26 -16.24 -1.81
CA LEU A 211 -2.84 -15.50 -3.01
C LEU A 211 -3.47 -16.11 -4.29
N PHE A 212 -4.58 -16.83 -4.16
CA PHE A 212 -5.34 -17.39 -5.28
C PHE A 212 -5.57 -16.36 -6.40
N TYR A 213 -5.11 -16.62 -7.64
CA TYR A 213 -5.14 -15.68 -8.78
C TYR A 213 -4.46 -14.31 -8.56
N ALA A 214 -3.66 -14.14 -7.51
CA ALA A 214 -2.94 -12.90 -7.29
C ALA A 214 -1.75 -12.78 -8.25
N ASP A 215 -1.34 -11.55 -8.57
CA ASP A 215 -0.24 -11.31 -9.49
C ASP A 215 0.92 -10.58 -8.82
N LEU A 216 1.98 -11.33 -8.54
CA LEU A 216 3.20 -10.93 -7.85
C LEU A 216 4.37 -10.74 -8.82
N MET A 217 4.10 -10.39 -10.08
CA MET A 217 5.14 -10.13 -11.07
C MET A 217 6.22 -9.15 -10.56
N MET A 218 7.49 -9.51 -10.78
CA MET A 218 8.66 -8.71 -10.40
C MET A 218 8.72 -8.32 -8.92
N THR A 219 8.19 -9.16 -8.03
CA THR A 219 8.37 -9.02 -6.58
C THR A 219 9.62 -9.75 -6.10
N ASP A 220 10.23 -9.26 -5.02
CA ASP A 220 11.32 -9.95 -4.33
C ASP A 220 10.82 -10.48 -2.99
N LEU A 221 10.74 -11.80 -2.87
CA LEU A 221 10.26 -12.50 -1.69
C LEU A 221 11.40 -13.12 -0.87
N THR A 222 12.66 -12.83 -1.22
CA THR A 222 13.82 -13.37 -0.48
C THR A 222 14.02 -12.75 0.90
N MET A 223 13.37 -11.60 1.14
CA MET A 223 13.48 -10.80 2.36
C MET A 223 12.23 -10.87 3.24
N ILE A 224 11.27 -11.74 2.94
CA ILE A 224 10.07 -11.95 3.76
C ILE A 224 10.46 -12.56 5.11
N LYS A 225 9.59 -12.40 6.11
CA LYS A 225 9.83 -12.94 7.45
C LYS A 225 10.02 -14.45 7.39
N ASN A 226 10.99 -14.96 8.14
CA ASN A 226 11.40 -16.37 8.14
C ASN A 226 11.83 -16.93 6.77
N LYS A 227 11.87 -16.09 5.72
CA LYS A 227 12.03 -16.52 4.34
C LYS A 227 11.02 -17.61 3.95
N SER A 228 9.78 -17.53 4.45
CA SER A 228 8.78 -18.60 4.31
C SER A 228 7.44 -18.10 3.78
N LEU A 229 6.86 -18.92 2.90
CA LEU A 229 5.47 -18.88 2.47
C LEU A 229 4.71 -20.12 2.95
N ALA A 230 5.18 -20.79 4.01
CA ALA A 230 4.62 -22.06 4.43
C ALA A 230 3.09 -21.99 4.59
N GLY A 231 2.38 -23.01 4.10
CA GLY A 231 0.93 -23.10 4.14
C GLY A 231 0.15 -22.17 3.20
N ALA A 232 0.83 -21.30 2.45
CA ALA A 232 0.15 -20.36 1.55
C ALA A 232 -0.61 -21.05 0.41
N ASP A 233 -1.71 -20.43 -0.02
CA ASP A 233 -2.44 -20.83 -1.23
C ASP A 233 -2.02 -19.95 -2.42
N LEU A 234 -1.22 -20.51 -3.33
CA LEU A 234 -0.71 -19.83 -4.53
C LEU A 234 -1.44 -20.29 -5.80
N THR A 235 -2.59 -20.94 -5.66
CA THR A 235 -3.36 -21.50 -6.78
C THR A 235 -3.62 -20.44 -7.85
N HIS A 236 -3.18 -20.70 -9.09
CA HIS A 236 -3.24 -19.77 -10.23
C HIS A 236 -2.58 -18.40 -10.03
N ALA A 237 -1.75 -18.23 -9.00
CA ALA A 237 -0.99 -17.00 -8.80
C ALA A 237 0.12 -16.86 -9.86
N SER A 238 0.48 -15.63 -10.19
CA SER A 238 1.57 -15.30 -11.11
C SER A 238 2.76 -14.74 -10.34
N PHE A 239 3.93 -15.34 -10.55
CA PHE A 239 5.22 -14.91 -10.04
C PHE A 239 6.20 -14.58 -11.18
N LEU A 240 5.66 -14.19 -12.33
CA LEU A 240 6.45 -13.85 -13.51
C LEU A 240 7.61 -12.91 -13.14
N LEU A 241 8.85 -13.31 -13.43
CA LEU A 241 10.06 -12.50 -13.13
C LEU A 241 10.28 -12.17 -11.64
N ALA A 242 9.58 -12.84 -10.71
CA ALA A 242 9.78 -12.67 -9.27
C ALA A 242 11.03 -13.42 -8.78
N ASN A 243 11.49 -13.10 -7.58
CA ASN A 243 12.58 -13.78 -6.90
C ASN A 243 12.08 -14.48 -5.62
N LEU A 244 12.09 -15.81 -5.66
CA LEU A 244 11.73 -16.71 -4.56
C LEU A 244 12.92 -17.60 -4.17
N SER A 245 14.16 -17.21 -4.51
CA SER A 245 15.34 -18.04 -4.28
C SER A 245 15.47 -18.42 -2.79
N GLY A 246 15.48 -19.73 -2.52
CA GLY A 246 15.56 -20.34 -1.20
C GLY A 246 14.42 -19.96 -0.26
N VAL A 247 13.27 -19.56 -0.79
CA VAL A 247 12.04 -19.39 0.00
C VAL A 247 11.48 -20.76 0.34
N ASP A 248 11.07 -20.92 1.60
CA ASP A 248 10.41 -22.13 2.08
C ASP A 248 8.95 -22.16 1.57
N LEU A 249 8.64 -23.21 0.82
CA LEU A 249 7.31 -23.48 0.26
C LEU A 249 6.64 -24.70 0.93
N SER A 250 7.00 -25.04 2.15
CA SER A 250 6.40 -26.17 2.87
C SER A 250 4.87 -26.05 2.96
N ASP A 251 4.16 -27.12 2.61
CA ASP A 251 2.69 -27.18 2.64
C ASP A 251 1.97 -26.13 1.76
N VAL A 252 2.67 -25.54 0.79
CA VAL A 252 2.08 -24.58 -0.17
C VAL A 252 1.23 -25.29 -1.22
N THR A 253 0.07 -24.70 -1.53
CA THR A 253 -0.75 -25.12 -2.68
C THR A 253 -0.30 -24.40 -3.94
N LEU A 254 0.14 -25.14 -4.95
CA LEU A 254 0.73 -24.60 -6.19
C LEU A 254 -0.12 -24.84 -7.44
N GLU A 255 -1.37 -25.29 -7.33
CA GLU A 255 -2.13 -25.70 -8.52
C GLU A 255 -2.22 -24.57 -9.57
N GLY A 256 -1.70 -24.81 -10.77
CA GLY A 256 -1.74 -23.83 -11.86
C GLY A 256 -0.91 -22.55 -11.63
N THR A 257 0.00 -22.53 -10.65
CA THR A 257 0.87 -21.37 -10.37
C THR A 257 1.83 -21.11 -11.52
N ASN A 258 2.03 -19.84 -11.87
CA ASN A 258 2.92 -19.40 -12.93
C ASN A 258 4.26 -18.88 -12.38
N PHE A 259 5.33 -19.66 -12.55
CA PHE A 259 6.71 -19.28 -12.24
C PHE A 259 7.57 -18.97 -13.49
N LEU A 260 6.96 -18.45 -14.56
CA LEU A 260 7.70 -18.07 -15.79
C LEU A 260 8.82 -17.08 -15.45
N ARG A 261 10.07 -17.42 -15.80
CA ARG A 261 11.27 -16.59 -15.55
C ARG A 261 11.47 -16.19 -14.07
N THR A 262 10.87 -16.93 -13.13
CA THR A 262 11.06 -16.71 -11.69
C THR A 262 12.41 -17.28 -11.25
N ASP A 263 13.07 -16.63 -10.30
CA ASP A 263 14.18 -17.26 -9.58
C ASP A 263 13.66 -18.14 -8.45
N LEU A 264 13.84 -19.44 -8.57
CA LEU A 264 13.43 -20.47 -7.63
C LEU A 264 14.65 -21.28 -7.13
N SER A 265 15.86 -20.73 -7.27
CA SER A 265 17.08 -21.44 -6.91
C SER A 265 17.09 -21.79 -5.42
N GLY A 266 17.45 -23.03 -5.09
CA GLY A 266 17.50 -23.52 -3.71
C GLY A 266 16.13 -23.75 -3.03
N VAL A 267 15.02 -23.66 -3.78
CA VAL A 267 13.67 -23.98 -3.26
C VAL A 267 13.47 -25.50 -3.19
N ASP A 268 12.85 -25.98 -2.11
CA ASP A 268 12.47 -27.39 -1.94
C ASP A 268 10.99 -27.61 -2.33
N PHE A 269 10.74 -28.41 -3.37
CA PHE A 269 9.41 -28.75 -3.85
C PHE A 269 8.90 -30.10 -3.32
N THR A 270 9.68 -30.85 -2.53
CA THR A 270 9.30 -32.19 -2.05
C THR A 270 8.14 -32.16 -1.05
N THR A 271 7.94 -31.03 -0.40
CA THR A 271 6.84 -30.74 0.52
C THR A 271 5.61 -30.17 -0.21
N THR A 272 5.67 -30.02 -1.53
CA THR A 272 4.59 -29.47 -2.36
C THR A 272 4.07 -30.53 -3.32
N LYS A 273 2.86 -30.31 -3.84
CA LYS A 273 2.29 -31.09 -4.95
C LYS A 273 2.10 -30.18 -6.15
N PRO A 274 3.15 -29.96 -6.97
CA PRO A 274 3.05 -29.09 -8.13
C PRO A 274 2.23 -29.77 -9.21
N ILE A 275 0.96 -29.38 -9.31
CA ILE A 275 0.02 -29.80 -10.35
C ILE A 275 -0.17 -28.62 -11.29
N ALA A 276 0.03 -28.82 -12.59
CA ALA A 276 -0.11 -27.77 -13.61
C ALA A 276 0.73 -26.50 -13.35
N VAL A 277 1.85 -26.61 -12.61
CA VAL A 277 2.75 -25.49 -12.32
C VAL A 277 3.62 -25.19 -13.54
N LEU A 278 3.72 -23.92 -13.92
CA LEU A 278 4.63 -23.49 -14.97
C LEU A 278 6.00 -23.10 -14.41
N PHE A 279 7.04 -23.77 -14.88
CA PHE A 279 8.44 -23.43 -14.56
C PHE A 279 9.26 -22.90 -15.75
N ALA A 280 8.64 -22.59 -16.89
CA ALA A 280 9.38 -22.23 -18.10
C ALA A 280 10.35 -21.06 -17.85
N LEU A 281 11.60 -21.20 -18.32
CA LEU A 281 12.67 -20.19 -18.18
C LEU A 281 12.99 -19.78 -16.73
N SER A 282 12.49 -20.48 -15.72
CA SER A 282 12.81 -20.22 -14.32
C SER A 282 14.24 -20.65 -13.98
N ASN A 283 14.84 -20.01 -12.99
CA ASN A 283 16.10 -20.47 -12.41
C ASN A 283 15.79 -21.51 -11.32
N LEU A 284 16.08 -22.78 -11.60
CA LEU A 284 15.89 -23.92 -10.68
C LEU A 284 17.21 -24.46 -10.12
N ALA A 285 18.27 -23.64 -10.12
CA ALA A 285 19.58 -24.08 -9.64
C ALA A 285 19.49 -24.52 -8.17
N ASN A 286 19.93 -25.75 -7.88
CA ASN A 286 19.89 -26.35 -6.54
C ASN A 286 18.49 -26.53 -5.93
N SER A 287 17.42 -26.43 -6.73
CA SER A 287 16.07 -26.71 -6.24
C SER A 287 15.88 -28.23 -6.07
N ASN A 288 15.11 -28.64 -5.06
CA ASN A 288 14.88 -30.05 -4.73
C ASN A 288 13.53 -30.53 -5.29
N PHE A 289 13.55 -31.59 -6.11
CA PHE A 289 12.36 -32.22 -6.69
C PHE A 289 12.27 -33.73 -6.35
N GLU A 290 13.03 -34.21 -5.36
CA GLU A 290 13.06 -35.63 -5.02
C GLU A 290 11.67 -36.17 -4.69
N GLY A 291 11.22 -37.19 -5.44
CA GLY A 291 9.91 -37.81 -5.22
C GLY A 291 8.71 -36.99 -5.72
N VAL A 292 8.93 -35.82 -6.33
CA VAL A 292 7.85 -35.01 -6.94
C VAL A 292 7.43 -35.65 -8.26
N SER A 293 6.23 -36.22 -8.32
CA SER A 293 5.65 -36.69 -9.58
C SER A 293 5.06 -35.50 -10.34
N SER A 294 5.77 -34.97 -11.32
CA SER A 294 5.23 -33.97 -12.24
C SER A 294 4.23 -34.64 -13.20
N THR A 295 3.01 -34.88 -12.74
CA THR A 295 1.91 -35.28 -13.61
C THR A 295 1.04 -34.07 -13.91
N SER A 296 0.73 -33.94 -15.20
CA SER A 296 -0.19 -32.99 -15.86
C SER A 296 0.31 -31.54 -15.99
N TYR A 297 1.21 -31.33 -16.96
CA TYR A 297 0.96 -30.26 -17.91
C TYR A 297 -0.15 -30.76 -18.85
N ASP A 298 -1.26 -30.05 -18.94
CA ASP A 298 -2.08 -30.18 -20.14
C ASP A 298 -1.38 -29.37 -21.24
N SER A 299 -0.42 -30.03 -21.91
CA SER A 299 0.10 -29.53 -23.17
C SER A 299 -1.01 -29.65 -24.21
N TYR A 300 -1.49 -28.52 -24.71
CA TYR A 300 -2.50 -28.52 -25.77
C TYR A 300 -1.81 -28.37 -27.12
N THR A 301 -2.17 -29.24 -28.06
CA THR A 301 -1.74 -29.13 -29.46
C THR A 301 -2.90 -28.64 -30.30
N ARG A 302 -2.70 -27.54 -31.03
CA ARG A 302 -3.67 -27.06 -32.02
C ARG A 302 -3.04 -27.10 -33.41
N ILE A 303 -3.77 -27.71 -34.34
CA ILE A 303 -3.40 -27.77 -35.76
C ILE A 303 -4.22 -26.71 -36.49
N PHE A 304 -3.53 -25.86 -37.24
CA PHE A 304 -4.16 -24.86 -38.09
C PHE A 304 -3.97 -25.25 -39.55
N GLU A 305 -5.08 -25.54 -40.22
CA GLU A 305 -5.14 -25.76 -41.66
C GLU A 305 -5.01 -24.40 -42.35
N ASN A 306 -3.90 -24.19 -43.07
CA ASN A 306 -3.55 -22.90 -43.67
C ASN A 306 -4.53 -22.49 -44.77
N LYS A 307 -5.12 -21.30 -44.63
CA LYS A 307 -5.75 -20.56 -45.75
C LYS A 307 -4.71 -19.58 -46.34
N ALA A 308 -3.79 -20.14 -47.13
CA ALA A 308 -2.95 -19.46 -48.12
C ALA A 308 -1.67 -18.65 -47.75
N HIS A 309 -1.09 -18.65 -46.53
CA HIS A 309 0.04 -17.72 -46.22
C HIS A 309 1.30 -18.20 -45.48
N LEU A 310 1.45 -19.48 -45.12
CA LEU A 310 2.75 -19.94 -44.60
C LEU A 310 3.73 -20.22 -45.75
N ASP A 311 4.71 -19.35 -45.95
CA ASP A 311 5.81 -19.57 -46.92
C ASP A 311 6.73 -20.68 -46.37
N PRO A 312 6.78 -21.86 -47.01
CA PRO A 312 7.56 -22.99 -46.53
C PRO A 312 9.08 -22.78 -46.64
N LYS A 313 9.56 -21.63 -47.13
CA LYS A 313 10.99 -21.31 -47.28
C LYS A 313 11.57 -20.43 -46.19
N GLN A 314 10.77 -19.93 -45.25
CA GLN A 314 11.34 -19.47 -43.98
C GLN A 314 11.41 -20.68 -43.08
N ASP A 315 12.60 -21.28 -42.98
CA ASP A 315 12.97 -21.94 -41.74
C ASP A 315 12.62 -20.95 -40.63
N VAL A 316 11.64 -21.32 -39.80
CA VAL A 316 11.22 -20.51 -38.66
C VAL A 316 12.36 -20.61 -37.66
N GLU A 317 13.41 -19.84 -37.89
CA GLU A 317 14.55 -19.67 -36.99
C GLU A 317 14.00 -19.15 -35.67
N SER A 318 13.97 -20.03 -34.65
CA SER A 318 13.90 -19.76 -33.21
C SER A 318 13.61 -18.31 -32.79
N GLY A 319 12.43 -17.79 -33.13
CA GLY A 319 11.93 -16.50 -32.67
C GLY A 319 11.19 -16.63 -31.35
N ASP A 320 11.00 -15.52 -30.62
CA ASP A 320 10.21 -15.50 -29.39
C ASP A 320 8.71 -15.65 -29.73
N PHE A 321 8.22 -16.90 -29.78
CA PHE A 321 6.83 -17.23 -30.14
C PHE A 321 5.78 -16.77 -29.11
N ASN A 322 6.20 -16.08 -28.05
CA ASN A 322 5.29 -15.46 -27.08
C ASN A 322 5.00 -13.99 -27.36
N GLU A 323 5.39 -13.46 -28.54
CA GLU A 323 4.97 -12.14 -28.95
C GLU A 323 3.43 -12.01 -28.90
N ARG A 324 2.94 -11.01 -28.16
CA ARG A 324 1.51 -10.77 -27.94
C ARG A 324 0.72 -10.75 -29.25
N LYS A 325 1.31 -10.22 -30.31
CA LYS A 325 0.73 -10.19 -31.66
C LYS A 325 0.49 -11.61 -32.21
N PHE A 326 1.48 -12.49 -32.12
CA PHE A 326 1.35 -13.89 -32.55
C PHE A 326 0.32 -14.64 -31.69
N VAL A 327 0.35 -14.48 -30.37
CA VAL A 327 -0.64 -15.10 -29.48
C VAL A 327 -2.05 -14.62 -29.79
N MET A 328 -2.25 -13.32 -30.07
CA MET A 328 -3.55 -12.76 -30.48
C MET A 328 -4.02 -13.30 -31.84
N GLU A 329 -3.12 -13.41 -32.82
CA GLU A 329 -3.44 -13.95 -34.14
C GLU A 329 -3.84 -15.43 -34.08
N VAL A 330 -3.18 -16.24 -33.24
CA VAL A 330 -3.39 -17.68 -33.13
C VAL A 330 -4.56 -18.03 -32.20
N PHE A 331 -4.74 -17.28 -31.10
CA PHE A 331 -5.67 -17.63 -30.02
C PHE A 331 -6.82 -16.62 -29.82
N GLY A 332 -6.82 -15.47 -30.50
CA GLY A 332 -7.84 -14.43 -30.41
C GLY A 332 -7.54 -13.32 -29.38
N GLU A 333 -8.42 -12.32 -29.29
CA GLU A 333 -8.12 -11.02 -28.66
C GLU A 333 -7.73 -11.04 -27.17
N VAL A 334 -8.03 -12.09 -26.38
CA VAL A 334 -7.85 -12.00 -24.91
C VAL A 334 -7.44 -13.32 -24.28
N LYS A 335 -6.20 -13.76 -24.51
CA LYS A 335 -5.60 -14.88 -23.77
C LYS A 335 -4.16 -14.56 -23.36
N ASP A 336 -4.02 -13.56 -22.47
CA ASP A 336 -2.72 -13.15 -21.90
C ASP A 336 -2.03 -14.27 -21.08
N ASN A 337 -2.72 -15.38 -20.81
CA ASN A 337 -2.21 -16.55 -20.11
C ASN A 337 -1.67 -17.65 -21.05
N VAL A 338 -1.98 -17.60 -22.35
CA VAL A 338 -1.46 -18.58 -23.30
C VAL A 338 0.03 -18.33 -23.54
N ARG A 339 0.80 -19.42 -23.52
CA ARG A 339 2.23 -19.41 -23.81
C ARG A 339 2.55 -20.50 -24.82
N VAL A 340 3.22 -20.11 -25.89
CA VAL A 340 3.62 -21.00 -26.97
C VAL A 340 4.94 -21.67 -26.59
N ILE A 341 4.93 -23.00 -26.58
CA ILE A 341 6.07 -23.86 -26.27
C ILE A 341 6.90 -24.09 -27.53
N SER A 342 6.24 -24.47 -28.63
CA SER A 342 6.89 -24.78 -29.89
C SER A 342 5.96 -24.56 -31.09
N THR A 343 6.55 -24.34 -32.25
CA THR A 343 5.83 -24.33 -33.53
C THR A 343 6.52 -25.25 -34.53
N LYS A 344 5.74 -25.95 -35.34
CA LYS A 344 6.25 -26.82 -36.41
C LYS A 344 5.38 -26.69 -37.64
N VAL A 345 6.00 -26.47 -38.80
CA VAL A 345 5.32 -26.54 -40.10
C VAL A 345 5.47 -27.95 -40.67
N SER A 346 4.36 -28.55 -41.12
CA SER A 346 4.40 -29.83 -41.83
C SER A 346 3.40 -29.81 -42.97
N GLY A 347 3.90 -29.82 -44.21
CA GLY A 347 3.08 -29.63 -45.39
C GLY A 347 2.49 -28.22 -45.41
N ASN A 348 1.17 -28.13 -45.46
CA ASN A 348 0.44 -26.86 -45.41
C ASN A 348 -0.05 -26.50 -44.01
N ASP A 349 0.28 -27.28 -42.97
CA ASP A 349 -0.30 -27.08 -41.64
C ASP A 349 0.73 -26.51 -40.65
N LEU A 350 0.26 -25.63 -39.76
CA LEU A 350 1.01 -25.17 -38.60
C LEU A 350 0.55 -25.92 -37.36
N TYR A 351 1.50 -26.56 -36.69
CA TYR A 351 1.34 -27.20 -35.41
C TYR A 351 1.84 -26.23 -34.35
N VAL A 352 0.97 -25.85 -33.42
CA VAL A 352 1.33 -25.00 -32.27
C VAL A 352 1.14 -25.82 -31.01
N GLU A 353 2.22 -25.99 -30.26
CA GLU A 353 2.21 -26.55 -28.92
C GLU A 353 2.27 -25.40 -27.91
N TRP A 354 1.34 -25.40 -26.97
CA TRP A 354 1.16 -24.28 -26.05
C TRP A 354 0.55 -24.76 -24.73
N PHE A 355 0.64 -23.95 -23.70
CA PHE A 355 -0.06 -24.14 -22.43
C PHE A 355 -0.84 -22.89 -22.04
N PHE A 356 -1.83 -23.08 -21.17
CA PHE A 356 -2.71 -22.04 -20.67
C PHE A 356 -2.28 -21.56 -19.28
#